data_AF-A0A2P7V3U5-F1
#
_entry.id   AF-A0A2P7V3U5-F1
#
_cell.length_a   1.000
_cell.length_b   1.000
_cell.length_c   1.000
_cell.angle_alpha   90.00
_cell.angle_beta   90.00
_cell.angle_gamma   90.00
#
_symmetry.space_group_name_H-M   'P 1'
#
loop_
_entity.id
_entity.type
_entity.pdbx_description
1 polymer ?
#
loop_
_entity_poly.entity_id
_entity_poly.type
_entity_poly.pdbx_seq_one_letter_code
_entity_poly.pdbx_strand_id
1 'polypeptide(L)'
;MAYDPRQQTRLQDELEIVKDRLSKYYEAETAILTGAQEYRIGSRNLRRGDLKLIKEEIEKLQDRKNELENSLTTGESPSKRKAFRVIYRDL
;
A
#
# COMPACT_ATOMS: atom_id res chain seq x y z
N MET A 1 13.35 7.01 22.12
CA MET A 1 12.82 5.80 21.45
C MET A 1 13.56 5.70 20.12
N ALA A 2 14.61 4.86 20.06
CA ALA A 2 15.50 4.76 18.91
C ALA A 2 15.23 3.45 18.18
N TYR A 3 15.08 3.52 16.87
CA TYR A 3 14.83 2.36 16.03
C TYR A 3 16.12 1.58 15.80
N ASP A 4 16.03 0.26 15.65
CA ASP A 4 17.17 -0.53 15.18
C ASP A 4 17.50 -0.11 13.74
N PRO A 5 18.74 0.33 13.45
CA PRO A 5 19.08 0.89 12.13
C PRO A 5 18.83 -0.09 10.98
N ARG A 6 18.97 -1.40 11.24
CA ARG A 6 18.69 -2.47 10.27
C ARG A 6 17.21 -2.54 9.87
N GLN A 7 16.32 -2.24 10.81
CA GLN A 7 14.90 -2.24 10.49
C GLN A 7 14.47 -0.97 9.77
N GLN A 8 15.22 0.13 9.90
CA GLN A 8 15.00 1.38 9.15
C GLN A 8 15.25 1.17 7.68
N THR A 9 16.38 0.57 7.36
CA THR A 9 16.73 0.22 5.99
C THR A 9 15.65 -0.67 5.37
N ARG A 10 15.21 -1.73 6.07
CA ARG A 10 14.16 -2.63 5.56
C ARG A 10 12.83 -1.93 5.30
N LEU A 11 12.36 -1.09 6.22
CA LEU A 11 11.11 -0.34 6.01
C LEU A 11 11.23 0.66 4.85
N GLN A 12 12.42 1.26 4.67
CA GLN A 12 12.68 2.15 3.55
C GLN A 12 12.69 1.39 2.22
N ASP A 13 13.36 0.23 2.16
CA ASP A 13 13.36 -0.63 0.96
C ASP A 13 11.93 -1.09 0.60
N GLU A 14 11.15 -1.53 1.59
CA GLU A 14 9.74 -1.90 1.39
C GLU A 14 8.92 -0.70 0.88
N LEU A 15 9.13 0.49 1.43
CA LEU A 15 8.43 1.70 1.02
C LEU A 15 8.75 2.07 -0.43
N GLU A 16 10.01 1.94 -0.86
CA GLU A 16 10.39 2.17 -2.26
C GLU A 16 9.71 1.18 -3.21
N ILE A 17 9.69 -0.11 -2.86
CA ILE A 17 9.03 -1.14 -3.68
C ILE A 17 7.52 -0.85 -3.81
N VAL A 18 6.88 -0.43 -2.72
CA VAL A 18 5.46 -0.08 -2.74
C VAL A 18 5.23 1.15 -3.63
N LYS A 19 6.08 2.18 -3.54
CA LYS A 19 5.99 3.38 -4.37
C LYS A 19 6.17 3.08 -5.86
N ASP A 20 7.17 2.28 -6.23
CA ASP A 20 7.40 1.84 -7.61
C ASP A 20 6.18 1.09 -8.16
N ARG A 21 5.65 0.15 -7.36
CA ARG A 21 4.46 -0.61 -7.75
C ARG A 21 3.26 0.31 -7.95
N LEU A 22 3.04 1.27 -7.05
CA LEU A 22 1.93 2.21 -7.11
C LEU A 22 1.99 3.08 -8.38
N SER A 23 3.20 3.52 -8.77
CA SER A 23 3.43 4.24 -10.03
C SER A 23 2.94 3.44 -11.24
N LYS A 24 3.27 2.15 -11.31
CA LYS A 24 2.84 1.26 -12.42
C LYS A 24 1.32 1.12 -12.51
N TYR A 25 0.62 1.10 -11.36
CA TYR A 25 -0.84 1.06 -11.36
C TYR A 25 -1.46 2.38 -11.83
N TYR A 26 -0.86 3.54 -11.50
CA TYR A 26 -1.32 4.83 -12.02
C TYR A 26 -1.10 4.97 -13.53
N GLU A 27 0.05 4.49 -14.03
CA GLU A 27 0.32 4.46 -15.47
C GLU A 27 -0.71 3.59 -16.20
N ALA A 28 -1.03 2.42 -15.65
CA ALA A 28 -2.05 1.54 -16.22
C ALA A 28 -3.46 2.14 -16.15
N GLU A 29 -3.83 2.79 -15.04
CA GLU A 29 -5.10 3.53 -14.94
C GLU A 29 -5.18 4.60 -16.03
N THR A 30 -4.13 5.40 -16.18
CA THR A 30 -4.05 6.46 -17.19
C THR A 30 -4.15 5.88 -18.60
N ALA A 31 -3.43 4.81 -18.93
CA ALA A 31 -3.47 4.16 -20.23
C ALA A 31 -4.87 3.64 -20.57
N ILE A 32 -5.56 3.05 -19.60
CA ILE A 32 -6.92 2.54 -19.76
C ILE A 32 -7.93 3.68 -19.97
N LEU A 33 -7.75 4.79 -19.24
CA LEU A 33 -8.58 5.99 -19.38
C LEU A 33 -8.37 6.68 -20.74
N THR A 34 -7.12 6.77 -21.23
CA THR A 34 -6.78 7.38 -22.52
C THR A 34 -7.21 6.53 -23.73
N GLY A 35 -7.69 5.30 -23.51
CA GLY A 35 -8.37 4.50 -24.52
C GLY A 35 -7.69 3.16 -24.84
N ALA A 36 -6.62 2.78 -24.15
CA ALA A 36 -6.05 1.44 -24.30
C ALA A 36 -7.04 0.39 -23.78
N GLN A 37 -7.39 -0.58 -24.62
CA GLN A 37 -8.29 -1.66 -24.25
C GLN A 37 -7.59 -2.71 -23.37
N GLU A 38 -6.28 -2.88 -23.53
CA GLU A 38 -5.44 -3.78 -22.73
C GLU A 38 -4.09 -3.13 -22.38
N TYR A 39 -3.59 -3.42 -21.18
CA TYR A 39 -2.27 -3.04 -20.69
C TYR A 39 -1.67 -4.20 -19.87
N ARG A 40 -0.36 -4.39 -19.89
CA ARG A 40 0.30 -5.49 -19.14
C ARG A 40 1.20 -4.94 -18.05
N ILE A 41 0.89 -5.24 -16.79
CA ILE A 41 1.79 -5.03 -15.65
C ILE A 41 2.36 -6.39 -15.24
N GLY A 42 3.61 -6.67 -15.61
CA GLY A 42 4.28 -7.92 -15.27
C GLY A 42 3.51 -9.14 -15.79
N SER A 43 3.04 -10.01 -14.89
CA SER A 43 2.23 -11.18 -15.23
C SER A 43 0.72 -10.93 -15.34
N ARG A 44 0.25 -9.72 -14.97
CA ARG A 44 -1.16 -9.36 -14.99
C ARG A 44 -1.51 -8.59 -16.26
N ASN A 45 -2.57 -9.02 -16.93
CA ASN A 45 -3.18 -8.29 -18.04
C ASN A 45 -4.38 -7.50 -17.50
N LEU A 46 -4.40 -6.21 -17.73
CA LEU A 46 -5.44 -5.29 -17.28
C LEU A 46 -6.22 -4.80 -18.50
N ARG A 47 -7.55 -4.84 -18.42
CA ARG A 47 -8.43 -4.31 -19.47
C ARG A 47 -9.26 -3.15 -18.94
N ARG A 48 -9.91 -2.43 -19.84
CA ARG A 48 -10.82 -1.32 -19.45
C ARG A 48 -11.92 -1.72 -18.47
N GLY A 49 -12.41 -2.96 -18.54
CA GLY A 49 -13.40 -3.50 -17.60
C GLY A 49 -12.87 -3.70 -16.16
N ASP A 50 -11.55 -3.75 -15.99
CA ASP A 50 -10.89 -4.05 -14.72
C ASP A 50 -10.50 -2.78 -13.93
N LEU A 51 -10.95 -1.60 -14.38
CA LEU A 51 -10.69 -0.30 -13.73
C LEU A 51 -10.98 -0.31 -12.22
N LYS A 52 -12.03 -1.04 -11.82
CA LYS A 52 -12.36 -1.21 -10.40
C LYS A 52 -11.27 -1.98 -9.63
N LEU A 53 -10.74 -3.06 -10.20
CA LEU A 53 -9.67 -3.85 -9.59
C LEU A 53 -8.38 -3.04 -9.46
N ILE A 54 -8.07 -2.20 -10.46
CA ILE A 54 -6.91 -1.30 -10.42
C ILE A 54 -7.04 -0.30 -9.27
N LYS A 55 -8.22 0.33 -9.13
CA LYS A 55 -8.50 1.27 -8.04
C LYS A 55 -8.39 0.60 -6.67
N GLU A 56 -8.97 -0.59 -6.51
CA GLU A 56 -8.87 -1.35 -5.27
C GLU A 56 -7.42 -1.72 -4.93
N GLU A 57 -6.59 -2.09 -5.91
CA GLU A 57 -5.17 -2.36 -5.67
C GLU A 57 -4.38 -1.08 -5.35
N ILE A 58 -4.72 0.07 -5.98
CA ILE A 58 -4.13 1.37 -5.65
C ILE A 58 -4.44 1.74 -4.19
N GLU A 59 -5.70 1.63 -3.76
CA GLU A 59 -6.09 1.92 -2.38
C GLU A 59 -5.32 1.07 -1.37
N LYS A 60 -5.23 -0.26 -1.60
CA LYS A 60 -4.44 -1.16 -0.74
C LYS A 60 -2.97 -0.76 -0.67
N LEU A 61 -2.38 -0.36 -1.80
CA LEU A 61 -0.98 0.06 -1.85
C LEU A 61 -0.77 1.41 -1.16
N GLN A 62 -1.75 2.32 -1.25
CA GLN A 62 -1.73 3.60 -0.53
C GLN A 62 -1.84 3.39 0.98
N ASP A 63 -2.76 2.54 1.43
CA ASP A 63 -2.90 2.18 2.84
C ASP A 63 -1.60 1.58 3.37
N ARG A 64 -1.02 0.64 2.61
CA ARG A 64 0.26 0.02 2.98
C ARG A 64 1.40 1.04 3.03
N LYS A 65 1.45 1.98 2.09
CA LYS A 65 2.44 3.07 2.09
C LYS A 65 2.27 3.92 3.35
N ASN A 66 1.05 4.32 3.69
CA ASN A 66 0.75 5.13 4.87
C ASN A 66 1.12 4.40 6.16
N GLU A 67 0.85 3.10 6.26
CA GLU A 67 1.29 2.27 7.39
C GLU A 67 2.81 2.26 7.56
N LEU A 68 3.55 2.11 6.46
CA LEU A 68 5.02 2.09 6.46
C LEU A 68 5.59 3.47 6.83
N GLU A 69 5.03 4.55 6.30
CA GLU A 69 5.44 5.93 6.61
C GLU A 69 5.14 6.29 8.07
N ASN A 70 3.98 5.87 8.59
CA ASN A 70 3.63 6.03 10.00
C ASN A 70 4.57 5.21 10.90
N SER A 71 4.91 3.98 10.51
CA SER A 71 5.85 3.14 11.26
C SER A 71 7.26 3.74 11.31
N LEU A 72 7.71 4.35 10.21
CA LEU A 72 8.98 5.10 10.15
C LEU A 72 8.97 6.35 11.04
N THR A 73 7.84 7.05 11.12
CA THR A 73 7.70 8.30 11.88
C THR A 73 7.53 8.05 13.39
N THR A 74 6.69 7.09 13.77
CA THR A 74 6.38 6.77 15.17
C THR A 74 7.44 5.85 15.80
N GLY A 75 8.24 5.14 14.98
CA GLY A 75 9.25 4.19 15.44
C GLY A 75 8.65 2.91 16.05
N GLU A 76 7.34 2.69 15.87
CA GLU A 76 6.64 1.47 16.23
C GLU A 76 6.62 0.52 15.02
N SER A 77 6.89 -0.77 15.22
CA SER A 77 6.75 -1.74 14.13
C SER A 77 5.30 -1.80 13.62
N PRO A 78 5.09 -1.93 12.29
CA PRO A 78 3.76 -1.96 11.68
C PRO A 78 2.85 -3.09 12.17
N SER A 79 3.41 -4.11 12.84
CA SER A 79 2.71 -5.30 13.29
C SER A 79 2.11 -5.21 14.70
N LYS A 80 2.41 -4.16 15.48
CA LYS A 80 1.85 -4.01 16.83
C LYS A 80 0.42 -3.49 16.78
N ARG A 81 -0.53 -4.31 16.30
CA ARG A 81 -1.96 -4.04 16.48
C ARG A 81 -2.26 -4.00 17.98
N LYS A 82 -2.67 -2.83 18.49
CA LYS A 82 -3.06 -2.66 19.90
C LYS A 82 -4.34 -3.46 20.13
N ALA A 83 -4.27 -4.46 21.00
CA ALA A 83 -5.44 -5.22 21.42
C ALA A 83 -6.22 -4.40 22.45
N PHE A 84 -7.48 -4.09 22.14
CA PHE A 84 -8.38 -3.41 23.07
C PHE A 84 -9.37 -4.42 23.65
N ARG A 85 -9.46 -4.49 24.98
CA ARG A 85 -10.51 -5.27 25.66
C ARG A 85 -11.65 -4.32 26.01
N VAL A 86 -12.77 -4.43 25.30
CA VAL A 86 -13.98 -3.67 25.64
C VAL A 86 -14.72 -4.42 26.75
N ILE A 87 -14.88 -3.78 27.91
CA ILE A 87 -15.71 -4.27 29.01
C ILE A 87 -16.91 -3.32 29.08
N TYR A 88 -18.11 -3.83 28.78
CA TYR A 88 -19.34 -3.11 29.10
C TYR A 88 -19.49 -3.09 30.62
N ARG A 89 -19.46 -1.90 31.22
CA ARG A 89 -19.68 -1.74 32.65
C ARG A 89 -20.90 -0.85 32.82
N ASP A 90 -21.98 -1.49 33.29
CA ASP A 90 -23.34 -0.98 33.49
C ASP A 90 -24.00 -0.38 32.24
N LEU A 91 -25.05 -1.04 31.76
CA LEU A 91 -26.06 -0.47 30.87
C LEU A 91 -27.11 0.27 31.70
#